data_AF-Q2CA49-F1
#
_entry.id   AF-Q2CA49-F1
#
_cell.length_a   1.000
_cell.length_b   1.000
_cell.length_c   1.000
_cell.angle_alpha   90.00
_cell.angle_beta   90.00
_cell.angle_gamma   90.00
#
_symmetry.space_group_name_H-M   'P 1'
#
loop_
_entity.id
_entity.type
_entity.pdbx_description
1 polymer ?
#
loop_
_entity_poly.entity_id
_entity_poly.type
_entity_poly.pdbx_seq_one_letter_code
_entity_poly.pdbx_strand_id
1 'polypeptide(L)'
;MPAPTDATPVPDAAVDYDFTGPLSLDFQWPRTPETDRIFRLEDGALVLTGRESLGSFFEQALVARRQEHFTYAAETELDFAAETYQQAAGLTTYYNRGKFHAALVRHEPGLGRALTMLS
;
A
#
# COMPACT_ATOMS: atom_id res chain seq x y z
N MET A 1 -0.16 32.70 -26.58
CA MET A 1 -1.43 32.15 -26.05
C MET A 1 -1.60 32.65 -24.64
N PRO A 2 -2.68 33.37 -24.30
CA PRO A 2 -2.98 33.71 -22.90
C PRO A 2 -3.24 32.42 -22.11
N ALA A 3 -2.91 32.43 -20.82
CA ALA A 3 -3.18 31.30 -19.94
C ALA A 3 -4.71 31.15 -19.74
N PRO A 4 -5.25 29.93 -19.73
CA PRO A 4 -6.65 29.71 -19.39
C PRO A 4 -6.86 30.03 -17.90
N THR A 5 -7.50 31.15 -17.60
CA THR A 5 -7.75 31.63 -16.22
C THR A 5 -9.10 31.25 -15.65
N ASP A 6 -10.03 30.78 -16.50
CA ASP A 6 -11.44 30.63 -16.14
C ASP A 6 -11.84 29.17 -15.85
N ALA A 7 -10.85 28.28 -15.68
CA ALA A 7 -11.10 26.90 -15.31
C ALA A 7 -11.45 26.80 -13.82
N THR A 8 -12.62 26.25 -13.52
CA THR A 8 -12.97 25.86 -12.15
C THR A 8 -12.47 24.43 -11.90
N PRO A 9 -11.66 24.18 -10.85
CA PRO A 9 -11.21 22.84 -10.52
C PRO A 9 -12.42 21.96 -10.18
N VAL A 10 -12.57 20.84 -10.87
CA VAL A 10 -13.52 19.79 -10.51
C VAL A 10 -12.75 18.74 -9.72
N PRO A 11 -13.16 18.38 -8.50
CA PRO A 11 -12.49 17.33 -7.75
C PRO A 11 -12.68 15.99 -8.45
N ASP A 12 -11.63 15.19 -8.48
CA ASP A 12 -11.72 13.81 -8.96
C ASP A 12 -12.66 12.99 -8.08
N ALA A 13 -13.34 12.03 -8.71
CA ALA A 13 -14.17 11.08 -7.99
C ALA A 13 -13.31 10.16 -7.12
N ALA A 14 -13.87 9.68 -6.00
CA ALA A 14 -13.25 8.61 -5.24
C ALA A 14 -13.08 7.38 -6.13
N VAL A 15 -11.91 6.76 -6.06
CA VAL A 15 -11.58 5.54 -6.80
C VAL A 15 -11.59 4.38 -5.83
N ASP A 16 -12.44 3.40 -6.09
CA ASP A 16 -12.54 2.15 -5.35
C ASP A 16 -11.90 1.02 -6.20
N TYR A 17 -11.09 0.18 -5.56
CA TYR A 17 -10.41 -0.95 -6.18
C TYR A 17 -10.91 -2.25 -5.57
N ASP A 18 -11.85 -2.91 -6.26
CA ASP A 18 -12.48 -4.15 -5.79
C ASP A 18 -11.66 -5.43 -6.01
N PHE A 19 -10.51 -5.32 -6.72
CA PHE A 19 -9.59 -6.42 -7.04
C PHE A 19 -10.24 -7.66 -7.70
N THR A 20 -11.40 -7.52 -8.34
CA THR A 20 -12.08 -8.62 -9.06
C THR A 20 -11.51 -8.86 -10.46
N GLY A 21 -10.90 -7.83 -11.05
CA GLY A 21 -10.26 -7.85 -12.37
C GLY A 21 -8.74 -7.88 -12.31
N PRO A 22 -8.05 -7.61 -13.43
CA PRO A 22 -6.60 -7.46 -13.42
C PRO A 22 -6.17 -6.25 -12.57
N LEU A 23 -4.93 -6.27 -12.08
CA LEU A 23 -4.40 -5.17 -11.27
C LEU A 23 -4.41 -3.87 -12.08
N SER A 24 -5.01 -2.82 -11.51
CA SER A 24 -5.03 -1.49 -12.14
C SER A 24 -3.63 -0.99 -12.44
N LEU A 25 -3.47 -0.28 -13.57
CA LEU A 25 -2.21 0.34 -13.99
C LEU A 25 -1.70 1.43 -13.03
N ASP A 26 -2.57 1.91 -12.14
CA ASP A 26 -2.21 2.85 -11.08
C ASP A 26 -1.23 2.24 -10.07
N PHE A 27 -1.29 0.91 -9.89
CA PHE A 27 -0.46 0.20 -8.94
C PHE A 27 0.88 -0.19 -9.55
N GLN A 28 1.94 0.07 -8.78
CA GLN A 28 3.32 -0.32 -9.09
C GLN A 28 3.96 -0.94 -7.86
N TRP A 29 5.05 -1.69 -8.08
CA TRP A 29 5.81 -2.35 -7.02
C TRP A 29 7.32 -2.12 -7.24
N PRO A 30 8.14 -2.15 -6.17
CA PRO A 30 9.57 -1.90 -6.30
C PRO A 30 10.34 -3.12 -6.83
N ARG A 31 11.04 -2.95 -7.96
CA ARG A 31 12.23 -3.71 -8.42
C ARG A 31 12.09 -5.23 -8.68
N THR A 32 11.06 -5.91 -8.19
CA THR A 32 10.87 -7.36 -8.39
C THR A 32 10.17 -7.64 -9.73
N PRO A 33 10.81 -8.32 -10.69
CA PRO A 33 10.17 -8.69 -11.96
C PRO A 33 9.21 -9.87 -11.82
N GLU A 34 9.42 -10.74 -10.84
CA GLU A 34 8.62 -11.94 -10.54
C GLU A 34 7.48 -11.60 -9.57
N THR A 35 6.38 -11.03 -10.08
CA THR A 35 5.25 -10.54 -9.25
C THR A 35 4.64 -11.60 -8.35
N ASP A 36 4.56 -12.85 -8.81
CA ASP A 36 3.95 -13.97 -8.07
C ASP A 36 4.67 -14.28 -6.75
N ARG A 37 5.89 -13.76 -6.57
CA ARG A 37 6.63 -13.85 -5.32
C ARG A 37 6.17 -12.83 -4.29
N ILE A 38 5.55 -11.73 -4.67
CA ILE A 38 5.23 -10.63 -3.77
C ILE A 38 3.73 -10.39 -3.64
N PHE A 39 2.96 -10.65 -4.70
CA PHE A 39 1.51 -10.53 -4.66
C PHE A 39 0.82 -11.37 -5.73
N ARG A 40 -0.46 -11.63 -5.53
CA ARG A 40 -1.39 -12.15 -6.53
C ARG A 40 -2.79 -11.57 -6.32
N LEU A 41 -3.63 -11.71 -7.32
CA LEU A 41 -5.06 -11.43 -7.20
C LEU A 41 -5.80 -12.75 -7.06
N GLU A 42 -6.64 -12.86 -6.04
CA GLU A 42 -7.37 -14.09 -5.71
C GLU A 42 -8.67 -13.71 -5.00
N ASP A 43 -9.79 -14.29 -5.44
CA ASP A 43 -11.11 -14.14 -4.81
C ASP A 43 -11.55 -12.68 -4.52
N GLY A 44 -11.23 -11.75 -5.41
CA GLY A 44 -11.58 -10.33 -5.24
C GLY A 44 -10.68 -9.59 -4.23
N ALA A 45 -9.48 -10.09 -3.99
CA ALA A 45 -8.51 -9.46 -3.09
C ALA A 45 -7.11 -9.40 -3.71
N LEU A 46 -6.36 -8.36 -3.32
CA LEU A 46 -4.92 -8.28 -3.52
C LEU A 46 -4.20 -8.99 -2.36
N VAL A 47 -3.71 -10.20 -2.62
CA VAL A 47 -3.02 -11.02 -1.63
C VAL A 47 -1.52 -10.75 -1.69
N LEU A 48 -0.96 -10.14 -0.65
CA LEU A 48 0.48 -9.90 -0.52
C LEU A 48 1.14 -11.07 0.22
N THR A 49 2.22 -11.63 -0.36
CA THR A 49 3.01 -12.65 0.34
C THR A 49 4.16 -11.97 1.06
N GLY A 50 4.19 -12.01 2.39
CA GLY A 50 5.21 -11.34 3.20
C GLY A 50 6.65 -11.66 2.77
N ARG A 51 7.47 -10.62 2.62
CA ARG A 51 8.89 -10.69 2.27
C ARG A 51 9.72 -9.86 3.24
N GLU A 52 10.64 -9.06 2.73
CA GLU A 52 11.55 -8.27 3.52
C GLU A 52 10.87 -6.99 4.04
N SER A 53 11.52 -6.33 5.00
CA SER A 53 11.02 -5.08 5.57
C SER A 53 10.89 -3.95 4.53
N LEU A 54 10.05 -2.95 4.83
CA LEU A 54 9.89 -1.71 4.03
C LEU A 54 11.22 -0.98 3.73
N GLY A 55 12.23 -1.17 4.60
CA GLY A 55 13.56 -0.58 4.46
C GLY A 55 14.52 -1.35 3.55
N SER A 56 14.10 -2.50 2.98
CA SER A 56 14.99 -3.35 2.17
C SER A 56 15.33 -2.75 0.81
N PHE A 57 16.45 -3.18 0.21
CA PHE A 57 16.76 -2.93 -1.20
C PHE A 57 16.19 -3.98 -2.15
N PHE A 58 15.79 -5.13 -1.63
CA PHE A 58 15.46 -6.33 -2.39
C PHE A 58 13.95 -6.58 -2.38
N GLU A 59 13.49 -7.77 -2.01
CA GLU A 59 12.12 -8.18 -2.23
C GLU A 59 11.17 -7.58 -1.19
N GLN A 60 10.44 -6.54 -1.59
CA GLN A 60 9.38 -5.95 -0.80
C GLN A 60 8.01 -6.39 -1.33
N ALA A 61 7.17 -6.90 -0.43
CA ALA A 61 5.76 -7.14 -0.72
C ALA A 61 4.97 -5.83 -0.58
N LEU A 62 5.24 -4.89 -1.49
CA LEU A 62 4.65 -3.55 -1.51
C LEU A 62 4.05 -3.28 -2.89
N VAL A 63 2.74 -3.06 -2.92
CA VAL A 63 1.99 -2.60 -4.09
C VAL A 63 1.38 -1.25 -3.74
N ALA A 64 1.71 -0.22 -4.49
CA ALA A 64 1.35 1.16 -4.16
C ALA A 64 0.98 1.96 -5.41
N ARG A 65 0.13 2.97 -5.24
CA ARG A 65 -0.18 3.98 -6.26
C ARG A 65 0.41 5.33 -5.90
N ARG A 66 0.49 6.24 -6.88
CA ARG A 66 0.98 7.60 -6.68
C ARG A 66 -0.01 8.43 -5.84
N GLN A 67 0.53 9.26 -4.96
CA GLN A 67 -0.20 10.39 -4.41
C GLN A 67 -0.22 11.51 -5.46
N GLU A 68 -1.39 11.86 -5.96
CA GLU A 68 -1.56 12.85 -7.04
C GLU A 68 -2.08 14.21 -6.52
N HIS A 69 -2.54 14.25 -5.27
CA HIS A 69 -3.16 15.42 -4.65
C HIS A 69 -2.51 15.75 -3.30
N PHE A 70 -2.47 17.03 -2.93
CA PHE A 70 -2.01 17.46 -1.61
C PHE A 70 -2.98 17.09 -0.48
N THR A 71 -4.28 17.05 -0.79
CA THR A 71 -5.34 16.64 0.12
C THR A 71 -6.00 15.40 -0.46
N TYR A 72 -5.93 14.30 0.28
CA TYR A 72 -6.49 13.02 -0.13
C TYR A 72 -6.82 12.17 1.10
N ALA A 73 -7.65 11.16 0.89
CA ALA A 73 -7.85 10.06 1.83
C ALA A 73 -7.52 8.76 1.11
N ALA A 74 -6.95 7.80 1.84
CA ALA A 74 -6.71 6.46 1.36
C ALA A 74 -7.05 5.49 2.47
N GLU A 75 -7.77 4.43 2.13
CA GLU A 75 -8.20 3.40 3.06
C GLU A 75 -8.03 2.02 2.41
N THR A 76 -8.00 0.99 3.25
CA THR A 76 -7.90 -0.39 2.82
C THR A 76 -8.51 -1.27 3.91
N GLU A 77 -9.11 -2.39 3.50
CA GLU A 77 -9.49 -3.47 4.40
C GLU A 77 -8.40 -4.54 4.41
N LEU A 78 -8.08 -5.05 5.58
CA LEU A 78 -6.99 -6.01 5.77
C LEU A 78 -7.47 -7.22 6.57
N ASP A 79 -7.46 -8.39 5.93
CA ASP A 79 -7.48 -9.68 6.61
C ASP A 79 -6.05 -10.16 6.87
N PHE A 80 -5.66 -10.14 8.14
CA PHE A 80 -4.31 -10.50 8.56
C PHE A 80 -4.24 -10.88 10.04
N ALA A 81 -3.64 -12.03 10.31
CA ALA A 81 -3.36 -12.56 11.64
C ALA A 81 -1.86 -12.87 11.78
N ALA A 82 -1.12 -11.98 12.45
CA ALA A 82 0.29 -12.22 12.75
C ALA A 82 0.45 -13.32 13.81
N GLU A 83 1.26 -14.33 13.51
CA GLU A 83 1.66 -15.40 14.42
C GLU A 83 2.89 -15.02 15.24
N THR A 84 3.75 -14.15 14.68
CA THR A 84 4.99 -13.70 15.34
C THR A 84 5.16 -12.19 15.24
N TYR A 85 5.99 -11.63 16.11
CA TYR A 85 6.29 -10.19 16.13
C TYR A 85 7.03 -9.69 14.88
N GLN A 86 7.58 -10.61 14.07
CA GLN A 86 8.31 -10.32 12.83
C GLN A 86 7.36 -10.08 11.64
N GLN A 87 6.10 -10.47 11.76
CA GLN A 87 5.10 -10.35 10.71
C GLN A 87 4.28 -9.07 10.92
N ALA A 88 4.10 -8.31 9.85
CA ALA A 88 3.32 -7.09 9.85
C ALA A 88 2.70 -6.85 8.47
N ALA A 89 1.48 -6.31 8.43
CA ALA A 89 0.80 -5.91 7.21
C ALA A 89 -0.06 -4.67 7.48
N GLY A 90 -0.26 -3.83 6.47
CA GLY A 90 -1.07 -2.62 6.61
C GLY A 90 -0.85 -1.59 5.51
N LEU A 91 -1.21 -0.35 5.81
CA LEU A 91 -1.20 0.77 4.87
C LEU A 91 0.05 1.63 5.06
N THR A 92 0.64 2.11 3.97
CA THR A 92 1.86 2.92 4.01
C THR A 92 1.80 4.11 3.06
N THR A 93 2.37 5.23 3.49
CA THR A 93 2.84 6.30 2.60
C THR A 93 4.34 6.12 2.42
N TYR A 94 4.77 5.89 1.19
CA TYR A 94 6.14 5.44 0.92
C TYR A 94 6.79 6.33 -0.14
N TYR A 95 7.86 7.01 0.25
CA TYR A 95 8.74 7.71 -0.69
C TYR A 95 9.93 6.83 -1.05
N ASN A 96 10.67 6.36 -0.03
CA ASN A 96 11.77 5.42 -0.20
C ASN A 96 12.03 4.64 1.09
N ARG A 97 13.01 3.73 1.06
CA ARG A 97 13.41 2.87 2.18
C ARG A 97 13.71 3.56 3.53
N GLY A 98 13.97 4.87 3.53
CA GLY A 98 14.27 5.65 4.73
C GLY A 98 13.30 6.82 4.94
N LYS A 99 12.23 6.88 4.15
CA LYS A 99 11.20 7.93 4.21
C LYS A 99 9.85 7.30 3.90
N PHE A 100 9.19 6.82 4.93
CA PHE A 100 7.85 6.26 4.85
C PHE A 100 7.13 6.43 6.19
N HIS A 101 5.80 6.39 6.18
CA HIS A 101 4.99 6.23 7.38
C HIS A 101 4.02 5.07 7.14
N ALA A 102 4.00 4.09 8.05
CA ALA A 102 3.15 2.91 7.92
C ALA A 102 2.31 2.67 9.18
N ALA A 103 1.03 2.38 8.97
CA ALA A 103 0.12 1.86 9.98
C ALA A 103 0.00 0.35 9.78
N LEU A 104 0.54 -0.43 10.71
CA LEU A 104 0.72 -1.87 10.55
C LEU A 104 0.03 -2.65 11.66
N VAL A 105 -0.73 -3.66 11.28
CA VAL A 105 -1.21 -4.71 12.19
C VAL A 105 -0.08 -5.71 12.39
N ARG A 106 0.26 -6.01 13.65
CA ARG A 106 1.30 -6.99 14.02
C ARG A 106 1.02 -7.63 15.37
N HIS A 107 1.80 -8.65 15.71
CA HIS A 107 1.79 -9.24 17.06
C HIS A 107 2.77 -8.49 17.97
N GLU A 108 2.29 -8.02 19.11
CA GLU A 108 3.09 -7.36 20.15
C GLU A 108 3.18 -8.24 21.40
N PRO A 109 4.38 -8.64 21.84
CA PRO A 109 4.55 -9.46 23.04
C PRO A 109 3.84 -8.87 24.26
N GLY A 110 2.95 -9.66 24.88
CA GLY A 110 2.18 -9.25 26.06
C GLY A 110 0.89 -8.47 25.77
N LEU A 111 0.68 -7.98 24.54
CA LEU A 111 -0.55 -7.29 24.12
C LEU A 111 -1.36 -8.10 23.10
N GLY A 112 -0.71 -8.97 22.32
CA GLY A 112 -1.36 -9.72 21.24
C GLY A 112 -1.44 -8.88 19.95
N ARG A 113 -2.56 -8.97 19.23
CA ARG A 113 -2.76 -8.24 17.96
C ARG A 113 -2.89 -6.74 18.23
N ALA A 114 -1.99 -5.94 17.65
CA ALA A 114 -1.96 -4.50 17.85
C ALA A 114 -1.75 -3.74 16.52
N LEU A 115 -2.24 -2.50 16.46
CA LEU A 115 -1.93 -1.54 15.42
C LEU A 115 -0.73 -0.69 15.86
N THR A 116 0.29 -0.58 15.02
CA THR A 116 1.53 0.17 15.30
C THR A 116 1.83 1.16 14.19
N MET A 117 2.34 2.33 14.56
CA MET A 117 2.87 3.33 13.62
C MET A 117 4.39 3.15 13.49
N LEU A 118 4.88 3.04 12.25
CA LEU A 118 6.31 2.97 11.92
C LEU A 118 6.68 4.17 11.03
N SER A 119 7.84 4.80 11.27
CA SER A 119 8.31 6.00 10.57
C SER A 119 9.84 6.09 10.55
#